data_AF-A0A2M7XIT8-F1
#
_entry.id   AF-A0A2M7XIT8-F1
#
_cell.length_a   1.000
_cell.length_b   1.000
_cell.length_c   1.000
_cell.angle_alpha   90.00
_cell.angle_beta   90.00
_cell.angle_gamma   90.00
#
_symmetry.space_group_name_H-M   'P 1'
#
loop_
_entity.id
_entity.type
_entity.pdbx_description
1 polymer ?
#
loop_
_entity_poly.entity_id
_entity_poly.type
_entity_poly.pdbx_seq_one_letter_code
_entity_poly.pdbx_strand_id
1 'polypeptide(L)'
;MKFVETKYFHSQIQTLKKLYPNVEIDYQNFKNTFNPEFAICLFGNMYKERRMNTSIPTGKRGGFRFIVFVEKETAVPILIYSKKEHETVMKDEIKEALKRSFEELS
;
A
#
# COMPACT_ATOMS: atom_id res chain seq x y z
N MET A 1 13.17 -7.89 3.10
CA MET A 1 11.85 -8.31 3.62
C MET A 1 11.15 -9.19 2.60
N LYS A 2 10.44 -10.21 3.07
CA LYS A 2 9.56 -11.04 2.24
C LYS A 2 8.21 -10.34 2.10
N PHE A 3 7.77 -10.10 0.87
CA PHE A 3 6.41 -9.61 0.61
C PHE A 3 5.43 -10.77 0.49
N VAL A 4 4.31 -10.67 1.19
CA VAL A 4 3.18 -11.60 1.07
C VAL A 4 1.96 -10.80 0.62
N GLU A 5 1.43 -11.16 -0.54
CA GLU A 5 0.34 -10.43 -1.21
C GLU A 5 -0.96 -11.22 -1.13
N THR A 6 -2.06 -10.51 -0.92
CA THR A 6 -3.41 -11.08 -0.86
C THR A 6 -4.17 -10.76 -2.14
N LYS A 7 -5.18 -11.57 -2.47
CA LYS A 7 -6.12 -11.28 -3.57
C LYS A 7 -6.85 -9.96 -3.31
N TYR A 8 -7.22 -9.69 -2.05
CA TYR A 8 -7.76 -8.40 -1.65
C TYR A 8 -6.85 -7.24 -2.04
N PHE A 9 -5.55 -7.27 -1.71
CA PHE A 9 -4.62 -6.22 -2.10
C PHE A 9 -4.44 -6.12 -3.62
N HIS A 10 -4.33 -7.27 -4.30
CA HIS A 10 -4.21 -7.30 -5.76
C HIS A 10 -5.43 -6.65 -6.46
N SER A 11 -6.64 -6.86 -5.94
CA SER A 11 -7.85 -6.24 -6.49
C SER A 11 -7.84 -4.72 -6.44
N GLN A 12 -7.19 -4.13 -5.42
CA GLN A 12 -7.02 -2.68 -5.30
C GLN A 12 -6.05 -2.16 -6.38
N ILE A 13 -4.95 -2.87 -6.63
CA ILE A 13 -4.02 -2.55 -7.73
C ILE A 13 -4.77 -2.58 -9.08
N GLN A 14 -5.58 -3.61 -9.33
CA GLN A 14 -6.36 -3.71 -10.57
C GLN A 14 -7.40 -2.58 -10.71
N THR A 15 -7.99 -2.15 -9.59
CA THR A 15 -8.91 -1.00 -9.60
C THR A 15 -8.18 0.28 -9.96
N LEU A 16 -7.01 0.54 -9.34
CA LEU A 16 -6.19 1.71 -9.62
C LEU A 16 -5.60 1.68 -11.03
N LYS A 17 -5.30 0.50 -11.59
CA LYS A 17 -4.73 0.34 -12.93
C LYS A 17 -5.60 0.95 -14.03
N LYS A 18 -6.93 0.96 -13.83
CA LYS A 18 -7.89 1.58 -14.75
C LYS A 18 -7.65 3.09 -14.92
N LEU A 19 -7.13 3.75 -13.89
CA LEU A 19 -6.89 5.19 -13.85
C LEU A 19 -5.40 5.53 -13.95
N TYR A 20 -4.53 4.62 -13.51
CA TYR A 20 -3.09 4.79 -13.40
C TYR A 20 -2.39 3.57 -13.99
N PRO A 21 -2.14 3.55 -15.32
CA PRO A 21 -1.59 2.39 -16.01
C PRO A 21 -0.24 1.89 -15.45
N ASN A 22 0.55 2.78 -14.83
CA ASN A 22 1.87 2.44 -14.27
C ASN A 22 1.83 1.97 -12.81
N VAL A 23 0.65 1.79 -12.20
CA VAL A 23 0.54 1.39 -10.78
C VAL A 23 1.27 0.09 -10.47
N GLU A 24 1.33 -0.86 -11.42
CA GLU A 24 2.07 -2.12 -11.25
C GLU A 24 3.58 -1.88 -11.20
N ILE A 25 4.11 -0.99 -12.05
CA ILE A 25 5.52 -0.60 -12.05
C ILE A 25 5.86 0.13 -10.73
N ASP A 26 4.99 1.06 -10.31
CA ASP A 26 5.15 1.79 -9.06
C ASP A 26 5.12 0.85 -7.85
N TYR A 27 4.29 -0.18 -7.90
CA TYR A 27 4.22 -1.22 -6.88
C TYR A 27 5.49 -2.09 -6.85
N GLN A 28 6.03 -2.51 -7.99
CA GLN A 28 7.32 -3.23 -8.00
C GLN A 28 8.46 -2.38 -7.45
N ASN A 29 8.51 -1.10 -7.81
CA ASN A 29 9.48 -0.16 -7.26
C ASN A 29 9.33 -0.01 -5.75
N PHE A 30 8.09 0.05 -5.26
CA PHE A 30 7.79 0.04 -3.83
C PHE A 30 8.32 -1.23 -3.15
N LYS A 31 8.05 -2.43 -3.68
CA LYS A 31 8.54 -3.70 -3.10
C LYS A 31 10.07 -3.74 -2.97
N ASN A 32 10.77 -3.25 -3.99
CA ASN A 32 12.24 -3.29 -4.04
C ASN A 32 12.91 -2.30 -3.08
N THR A 33 12.18 -1.29 -2.60
CA THR A 33 12.78 -0.17 -1.86
C THR A 33 12.05 0.18 -0.58
N PHE A 34 11.01 -0.58 -0.21
CA PHE A 34 10.31 -0.40 1.06
C PHE A 34 11.24 -0.79 2.21
N ASN A 35 11.39 0.13 3.15
CA ASN A 35 12.03 -0.12 4.44
C ASN A 35 11.12 0.49 5.53
N PRO A 36 10.64 -0.30 6.50
CA PRO A 36 9.78 0.18 7.58
C PRO A 36 10.45 1.26 8.45
N GLU A 37 11.78 1.28 8.56
CA GLU A 37 12.53 2.30 9.31
C GLU A 37 12.35 3.71 8.75
N PHE A 38 12.12 3.82 7.43
CA PHE A 38 11.92 5.09 6.74
C PHE A 38 10.44 5.38 6.45
N ALA A 39 9.55 4.45 6.79
CA ALA A 39 8.10 4.61 6.60
C ALA A 39 7.46 5.30 7.81
N ILE A 40 6.25 5.84 7.62
CA ILE A 40 5.50 6.49 8.69
C ILE A 40 4.79 5.42 9.52
N CYS A 41 5.22 5.18 10.75
CA CYS A 41 4.47 4.34 11.69
C CYS A 41 3.10 4.97 11.99
N LEU A 42 2.02 4.20 11.82
CA LEU A 42 0.66 4.64 12.12
C LEU A 42 0.22 4.19 13.51
N PHE A 43 0.25 2.89 13.77
CA PHE A 43 -0.05 2.27 15.07
C PHE A 43 0.33 0.79 15.03
N GLY A 44 0.82 0.25 16.15
CA GLY A 44 1.31 -1.12 16.21
C GLY A 44 2.31 -1.41 15.08
N ASN A 45 2.06 -2.49 14.33
CA ASN A 45 2.88 -2.93 13.21
C ASN A 45 2.42 -2.36 11.84
N MET A 46 1.62 -1.28 11.84
CA MET A 46 1.14 -0.62 10.63
C MET A 46 2.07 0.52 10.20
N TYR A 47 2.52 0.47 8.95
CA TYR A 47 3.35 1.49 8.33
C TYR A 47 2.67 2.08 7.10
N LYS A 48 2.91 3.37 6.88
CA LYS A 48 2.45 4.11 5.71
C LYS A 48 3.64 4.61 4.91
N GLU A 49 3.71 4.20 3.65
CA GLU A 49 4.75 4.61 2.73
C GLU A 49 4.17 5.49 1.61
N ARG A 50 4.87 6.58 1.28
CA ARG A 50 4.45 7.56 0.28
C ARG A 50 5.25 7.39 -1.00
N ARG A 51 4.60 6.96 -2.07
CA ARG A 51 5.25 6.70 -3.36
C ARG A 51 4.78 7.68 -4.42
N MET A 52 5.69 8.00 -5.33
CA MET A 52 5.33 8.75 -6.52
C MET A 52 4.38 7.87 -7.36
N ASN A 53 3.34 8.48 -7.92
CA ASN A 53 2.53 7.86 -8.96
C ASN A 53 3.10 8.32 -10.29
N THR A 54 3.73 7.41 -11.04
CA THR A 54 4.41 7.75 -12.29
C THR A 54 3.45 7.95 -13.46
N SER A 55 2.15 7.65 -13.29
CA SER A 55 1.12 7.98 -14.28
C SER A 55 0.71 9.46 -14.26
N ILE A 56 1.15 10.26 -13.27
CA ILE A 56 0.81 11.69 -13.16
C ILE A 56 2.02 12.56 -12.77
N PRO A 57 2.19 13.78 -13.34
CA PRO A 57 3.34 14.64 -13.07
C PRO A 57 3.16 15.47 -11.78
N THR A 58 2.78 14.84 -10.66
CA THR A 58 2.47 15.54 -9.40
C THR A 58 3.39 15.15 -8.22
N GLY A 59 4.42 14.34 -8.51
CA GLY A 59 5.38 13.87 -7.52
C GLY A 59 4.74 13.08 -6.36
N LYS A 60 5.40 13.02 -5.20
CA LYS A 60 4.93 12.29 -4.01
C LYS A 60 3.70 12.92 -3.33
N ARG A 61 3.30 14.14 -3.68
CA ARG A 61 2.16 14.82 -3.08
C ARG A 61 0.84 14.28 -3.64
N GLY A 62 0.76 14.03 -4.95
CA GLY A 62 -0.39 13.40 -5.59
C GLY A 62 -0.31 11.87 -5.71
N GLY A 63 0.82 11.27 -5.31
CA GLY A 63 1.07 9.85 -5.51
C GLY A 63 0.34 8.87 -4.59
N PHE A 64 0.77 7.60 -4.68
CA PHE A 64 0.19 6.49 -3.93
C PHE A 64 0.60 6.47 -2.47
N ARG A 65 -0.31 6.00 -1.61
CA ARG A 65 -0.03 5.62 -0.23
C ARG A 65 -0.23 4.13 -0.11
N PHE A 66 0.83 3.46 0.35
CA PHE A 66 0.80 2.05 0.70
C PHE A 66 0.66 1.94 2.21
N ILE A 67 -0.30 1.13 2.68
CA ILE A 67 -0.39 0.71 4.08
C ILE A 67 0.08 -0.74 4.17
N VAL A 68 1.03 -0.98 5.06
CA VAL A 68 1.75 -2.25 5.16
C VAL A 68 1.76 -2.71 6.60
N PHE A 69 1.34 -3.94 6.84
CA PHE A 69 1.63 -4.64 8.10
C PHE A 69 3.02 -5.24 8.03
N VAL A 70 3.83 -5.01 9.05
CA VAL A 70 5.18 -5.56 9.14
C VAL A 70 5.31 -6.41 10.38
N GLU A 71 5.65 -7.69 10.20
CA GLU A 71 5.96 -8.58 11.29
C GLU A 71 7.26 -9.32 11.00
N LYS A 72 8.27 -9.11 11.86
CA LYS A 72 9.64 -9.60 11.67
C LYS A 72 10.14 -9.18 10.28
N GLU A 73 10.49 -10.14 9.42
CA GLU A 73 10.98 -9.89 8.06
C GLU A 73 9.88 -9.93 6.99
N THR A 74 8.60 -10.06 7.38
CA THR A 74 7.46 -10.15 6.47
C THR A 74 6.75 -8.81 6.36
N ALA A 75 6.53 -8.36 5.12
CA ALA A 75 5.67 -7.22 4.78
C ALA A 75 4.40 -7.72 4.09
N VAL A 76 3.24 -7.35 4.64
CA VAL A 76 1.93 -7.61 4.05
C VAL A 76 1.31 -6.27 3.65
N PRO A 77 1.34 -5.89 2.37
CA PRO A 77 0.59 -4.75 1.87
C PRO A 77 -0.91 -5.05 2.01
N ILE A 78 -1.63 -4.18 2.72
CA ILE A 78 -3.07 -4.37 2.99
C ILE A 78 -3.93 -3.34 2.27
N LEU A 79 -3.40 -2.15 2.00
CA LEU A 79 -4.11 -1.09 1.29
C LEU A 79 -3.20 -0.28 0.37
N ILE A 80 -3.75 0.13 -0.77
CA ILE A 80 -3.16 1.14 -1.66
C ILE A 80 -4.24 2.13 -2.10
N TYR A 81 -3.92 3.42 -2.10
CA TYR A 81 -4.79 4.46 -2.65
C TYR A 81 -4.00 5.65 -3.21
N SER A 82 -4.58 6.34 -4.19
CA SER A 82 -4.05 7.60 -4.74
C SER A 82 -4.51 8.79 -3.89
N LYS A 83 -3.64 9.80 -3.63
CA LYS A 83 -4.10 11.03 -2.92
C LYS A 83 -5.27 11.69 -3.63
N LYS A 84 -5.25 11.65 -4.96
CA LYS A 84 -6.23 12.35 -5.79
C LYS A 84 -7.64 11.82 -5.59
N GLU A 85 -7.77 10.55 -5.22
CA GLU A 85 -9.07 9.91 -5.04
C GLU A 85 -9.46 9.85 -3.56
N HIS A 86 -8.49 9.64 -2.68
CA HIS A 86 -8.72 9.56 -1.24
C HIS A 86 -7.68 10.37 -0.48
N GLU A 87 -8.14 11.39 0.23
CA GLU A 87 -7.27 12.29 0.97
C GLU A 87 -6.71 11.64 2.25
N THR A 88 -7.56 10.91 2.97
CA THR A 88 -7.24 10.24 4.23
C THR A 88 -7.94 8.87 4.28
N VAL A 89 -7.24 7.86 4.80
CA VAL A 89 -7.82 6.57 5.17
C VAL A 89 -7.96 6.53 6.68
N MET A 90 -9.15 6.20 7.16
CA MET A 90 -9.48 6.11 8.58
C MET A 90 -8.89 4.85 9.22
N LYS A 91 -8.72 4.89 10.54
CA LYS A 91 -8.15 3.78 11.31
C LYS A 91 -8.96 2.48 11.14
N ASP A 92 -10.29 2.58 11.08
CA ASP A 92 -11.14 1.40 10.96
C ASP A 92 -11.11 0.78 9.56
N GLU A 93 -10.90 1.58 8.51
CA GLU A 93 -10.65 1.05 7.16
C GLU A 93 -9.34 0.23 7.12
N ILE A 94 -8.29 0.69 7.82
CA ILE A 94 -7.03 -0.05 7.94
C ILE A 94 -7.24 -1.38 8.68
N LYS A 95 -8.01 -1.37 9.77
CA LYS A 95 -8.31 -2.60 10.53
C LYS A 95 -9.12 -3.59 9.69
N GLU A 96 -10.10 -3.11 8.94
CA GLU A 96 -10.93 -3.95 8.07
C GLU A 96 -10.09 -4.57 6.94
N ALA A 97 -9.24 -3.78 6.31
CA ALA A 97 -8.31 -4.28 5.29
C ALA A 97 -7.30 -5.29 5.84
N LEU A 98 -6.83 -5.06 7.07
CA LEU A 98 -5.98 -6.00 7.79
C LEU A 98 -6.72 -7.33 8.02
N LYS A 99 -7.95 -7.27 8.55
CA LYS A 99 -8.79 -8.44 8.80
C LYS A 99 -8.97 -9.28 7.54
N ARG A 100 -9.41 -8.66 6.43
CA ARG A 100 -9.59 -9.35 5.15
C ARG A 100 -8.31 -9.97 4.63
N SER A 101 -7.19 -9.26 4.77
CA SER A 101 -5.90 -9.76 4.35
C SER A 101 -5.48 -10.99 5.16
N PHE A 102 -5.74 -11.01 6.46
CA PHE A 102 -5.41 -12.16 7.32
C PHE A 102 -6.35 -13.34 7.13
N GLU A 103 -7.63 -13.11 6.85
CA GLU A 103 -8.58 -14.17 6.49
C GLU A 103 -8.14 -14.95 5.24
N GLU A 104 -7.47 -14.30 4.28
CA GLU A 104 -6.92 -14.96 3.09
C GLU A 104 -5.60 -15.71 3.32
N LEU A 105 -4.86 -15.35 4.38
CA LEU A 105 -3.57 -15.94 4.72
C LEU A 105 -3.66 -17.07 5.76
N SER A 106 -4.86 -17.27 6.32
CA SER A 106 -5.20 -18.35 7.26
C SER A 106 -5.53 -19.64 6.52
#